data_AF-A0A166BKP1-F1
#
_entry.id   AF-A0A166BKP1-F1
#
_cell.length_a   1.000
_cell.length_b   1.000
_cell.length_c   1.000
_cell.angle_alpha   90.00
_cell.angle_beta   90.00
_cell.angle_gamma   90.00
#
_symmetry.space_group_name_H-M   'P 1'
#
loop_
_entity.id
_entity.type
_entity.pdbx_description
1 polymer ?
#
loop_
_entity_poly.entity_id
_entity_poly.type
_entity_poly.pdbx_seq_one_letter_code
_entity_poly.pdbx_strand_id
1 'polypeptide(L)'
;MALPVLNHLEISLDNFSQHATRFPVRLPTLGFLKIETCIPKALNRTIHTIHAASLIALSLSGWDGQEPEPNLSSRDLESNFPALQHLILGNITKKAPDLEMVSHMFPGIERLTCQMSPGKNFFIGPILATIDTTSSGDGSLRWPKLHTVAVSGSGTPLDASALHYKIYLMRDAGHPLRKLKLPKSVLVQADTKAMGYLRTTVAVEDFSLDWPTPFAGLHG
;
A
#
# COMPACT_ATOMS: atom_id res chain seq x y z
N MET A 1 7.90 25.16 -12.17
CA MET A 1 9.25 24.64 -12.47
C MET A 1 9.08 23.20 -12.92
N ALA A 2 9.55 22.84 -14.12
CA ALA A 2 9.56 21.45 -14.54
C ALA A 2 10.96 20.90 -14.26
N LEU A 3 11.04 19.80 -13.51
CA LEU A 3 12.28 19.04 -13.31
C LEU A 3 12.23 17.86 -14.30
N PRO A 4 12.69 18.02 -15.55
CA PRO A 4 12.41 17.08 -16.65
C PRO A 4 13.11 15.74 -16.53
N VAL A 5 14.03 15.58 -15.57
CA VAL A 5 14.80 14.36 -15.34
C VAL A 5 14.53 13.75 -13.95
N LEU A 6 13.57 14.32 -13.21
CA LEU A 6 13.24 13.84 -11.87
C LEU A 6 12.45 12.53 -11.99
N ASN A 7 13.12 11.42 -11.69
CA ASN A 7 12.53 10.08 -11.72
C ASN A 7 12.16 9.58 -10.31
N HIS A 8 12.80 10.14 -9.28
CA HIS A 8 12.61 9.76 -7.88
C HIS A 8 12.51 11.03 -7.02
N LEU A 9 11.50 11.10 -6.16
CA LEU A 9 11.30 12.20 -5.20
C LEU A 9 10.94 11.63 -3.83
N GLU A 10 11.71 11.98 -2.80
CA GLU A 10 11.36 11.73 -1.40
C GLU A 10 11.06 13.06 -0.70
N ILE A 11 9.94 13.13 0.01
CA ILE A 11 9.48 14.33 0.73
C ILE A 11 9.16 13.93 2.17
N SER A 12 9.85 14.52 3.14
CA SER A 12 9.50 14.40 4.56
C SER A 12 8.90 15.71 5.05
N LEU A 13 7.70 15.66 5.63
CA LEU A 13 6.88 16.80 5.99
C LEU A 13 6.66 16.86 7.51
N ASP A 14 7.35 17.79 8.17
CA ASP A 14 7.18 18.06 9.61
C ASP A 14 6.06 19.07 9.89
N ASN A 15 5.92 20.09 9.04
CA ASN A 15 4.83 21.08 9.13
C ASN A 15 4.46 21.56 7.72
N PHE A 16 3.25 21.25 7.26
CA PHE A 16 2.78 21.63 5.93
C PHE A 16 1.63 22.64 6.01
N SER A 17 1.98 23.93 6.11
CA SER A 17 1.05 25.04 5.97
C SER A 17 1.01 25.52 4.52
N GLN A 18 0.20 24.87 3.68
CA GLN A 18 -0.03 25.39 2.35
C GLN A 18 -1.00 26.59 2.43
N HIS A 19 -0.47 27.80 2.27
CA HIS A 19 -1.29 28.94 1.83
C HIS A 19 -1.64 28.69 0.35
N ALA A 20 -2.87 28.23 0.11
CA ALA A 20 -3.59 28.13 -1.17
C ALA A 20 -2.77 28.52 -2.42
N THR A 21 -1.77 27.73 -2.81
CA THR A 21 -1.07 27.92 -4.09
C THR A 21 -1.84 27.12 -5.13
N ARG A 22 -2.54 27.85 -6.00
CA ARG A 22 -3.55 27.40 -6.96
C ARG A 22 -3.03 26.47 -8.09
N PHE A 23 -1.81 25.97 -8.03
CA PHE A 23 -1.20 25.28 -9.18
C PHE A 23 -0.67 23.89 -8.81
N PRO A 24 -1.17 22.83 -9.46
CA PRO A 24 -0.62 21.50 -9.28
C PRO A 24 0.82 21.44 -9.81
N VAL A 25 1.71 20.85 -9.02
CA VAL A 25 3.09 20.57 -9.40
C VAL A 25 3.07 19.42 -10.38
N ARG A 26 3.40 19.67 -11.64
CA ARG A 26 3.47 18.65 -12.70
C ARG A 26 4.88 18.06 -12.77
N LEU A 27 4.98 16.76 -12.50
CA LEU A 27 6.23 16.00 -12.52
C LEU A 27 6.08 14.82 -13.51
N PRO A 28 6.15 15.07 -14.82
CA PRO A 28 5.77 14.09 -15.83
C PRO A 28 6.68 12.86 -15.91
N THR A 29 7.94 12.97 -15.49
CA THR A 29 8.93 11.87 -15.51
C THR A 29 9.03 11.12 -14.19
N LEU A 30 8.31 11.56 -13.15
CA LEU A 30 8.44 10.99 -11.82
C LEU A 30 7.87 9.57 -11.80
N GLY A 31 8.73 8.58 -11.60
CA GLY A 31 8.36 7.17 -11.48
C GLY A 31 8.16 6.70 -10.03
N PHE A 32 8.88 7.33 -9.09
CA PHE A 32 8.88 6.95 -7.67
C PHE A 32 8.65 8.18 -6.79
N LEU A 33 7.61 8.14 -5.96
CA LEU A 33 7.28 9.20 -5.01
C LEU A 33 7.16 8.63 -3.61
N LYS A 34 7.93 9.17 -2.67
CA LYS A 34 7.81 8.86 -1.24
C LYS A 34 7.38 10.11 -0.50
N ILE A 35 6.32 10.00 0.28
CA ILE A 35 5.81 11.06 1.14
C ILE A 35 5.77 10.51 2.56
N GLU A 36 6.56 11.13 3.43
CA GLU A 36 6.57 10.87 4.86
C GLU A 36 6.01 12.09 5.58
N THR A 37 5.08 11.88 6.50
CA THR A 37 4.56 12.96 7.34
C THR A 37 4.20 12.46 8.72
N CYS A 38 4.09 13.34 9.70
CA CYS A 38 3.45 13.05 10.98
C CYS A 38 1.99 13.56 11.05
N ILE A 39 1.47 14.16 9.97
CA ILE A 39 0.16 14.82 9.91
C ILE A 39 -0.67 14.28 8.73
N PRO A 40 -1.73 13.49 8.95
CA PRO A 40 -2.54 12.93 7.84
C PRO A 40 -3.16 13.96 6.90
N LYS A 41 -3.57 15.13 7.42
CA LYS A 41 -4.07 16.24 6.58
C LYS A 41 -3.02 16.77 5.61
N ALA A 42 -1.75 16.75 6.00
CA ALA A 42 -0.64 17.15 5.13
C ALA A 42 -0.47 16.13 4.01
N LEU A 43 -0.50 14.82 4.33
CA LEU A 43 -0.42 13.74 3.34
C LEU A 43 -1.43 13.94 2.21
N ASN A 44 -2.69 14.17 2.59
CA ASN A 44 -3.77 14.34 1.64
C ASN A 44 -3.59 15.58 0.75
N ARG A 45 -3.27 16.73 1.35
CA ARG A 45 -3.01 17.97 0.59
C ARG A 45 -1.87 17.80 -0.39
N THR A 46 -0.77 17.17 0.04
CA THR A 46 0.39 16.93 -0.82
C THR A 46 0.03 16.05 -2.00
N ILE A 47 -0.70 14.96 -1.78
CA ILE A 47 -1.14 14.05 -2.85
C ILE A 47 -1.98 14.79 -3.90
N HIS A 48 -2.91 15.67 -3.49
CA HIS A 48 -3.72 16.44 -4.44
C HIS A 48 -2.94 17.50 -5.22
N THR A 49 -1.82 17.97 -4.68
CA THR A 49 -1.02 19.02 -5.34
C THR A 49 -0.05 18.47 -6.37
N ILE A 50 0.26 17.18 -6.34
CA ILE A 50 1.24 16.57 -7.23
C ILE A 50 0.51 15.82 -8.34
N HIS A 51 0.83 16.15 -9.58
CA HIS A 51 0.39 15.41 -10.75
C HIS A 51 1.59 14.75 -11.42
N ALA A 52 1.62 13.42 -11.42
CA ALA A 52 2.72 12.62 -11.94
C ALA A 52 2.18 11.46 -12.80
N ALA A 53 2.08 11.72 -14.11
CA ALA A 53 1.48 10.78 -15.06
C ALA A 53 2.27 9.46 -15.21
N SER A 54 3.59 9.49 -15.01
CA SER A 54 4.46 8.31 -15.12
C SER A 54 4.74 7.64 -13.77
N LEU A 55 4.00 8.00 -12.72
CA LEU A 55 4.24 7.46 -11.37
C LEU A 55 3.87 5.99 -11.33
N ILE A 56 4.84 5.12 -11.07
CA ILE A 56 4.65 3.66 -10.99
C ILE A 56 4.48 3.22 -9.54
N ALA A 57 5.26 3.81 -8.63
CA ALA A 57 5.25 3.45 -7.23
C ALA A 57 5.12 4.68 -6.31
N LEU A 58 4.18 4.59 -5.36
CA LEU A 58 3.89 5.60 -4.36
C LEU A 58 4.11 5.00 -2.97
N SER A 59 4.93 5.65 -2.15
CA SER A 59 5.16 5.28 -0.75
C SER A 59 4.63 6.37 0.17
N LEU A 60 3.76 5.98 1.09
CA LEU A 60 3.05 6.86 2.02
C LEU A 60 3.30 6.39 3.46
N SER A 61 3.89 7.26 4.27
CA SER A 61 4.12 7.04 5.69
C SER A 61 3.49 8.17 6.50
N GLY A 62 3.00 7.87 7.72
CA GLY A 62 2.42 8.90 8.59
C GLY A 62 0.98 8.70 9.03
N TRP A 63 0.55 7.44 9.15
CA TRP A 63 -0.84 7.07 9.38
C TRP A 63 -1.35 7.28 10.83
N ASP A 64 -0.53 7.81 11.75
CA ASP A 64 -0.79 7.83 13.20
C ASP A 64 -1.60 9.05 13.70
N GLY A 65 -2.40 9.71 12.84
CA GLY A 65 -3.21 10.86 13.27
C GLY A 65 -4.63 10.50 13.70
N GLN A 66 -5.13 11.18 14.74
CA GLN A 66 -6.48 11.00 15.31
C GLN A 66 -7.58 11.84 14.64
N GLU A 67 -7.26 12.61 13.61
CA GLU A 67 -8.20 13.58 13.06
C GLU A 67 -9.19 12.96 12.05
N PRO A 68 -10.41 13.53 11.94
CA PRO A 68 -11.46 13.01 11.08
C PRO A 68 -11.03 12.96 9.62
N GLU A 69 -11.47 11.89 8.97
CA GLU A 69 -11.08 11.51 7.62
C GLU A 69 -11.44 12.59 6.61
N PRO A 70 -10.54 12.89 5.67
CA PRO A 70 -10.85 13.81 4.60
C PRO A 70 -11.90 13.20 3.66
N ASN A 71 -12.92 13.97 3.32
CA ASN A 71 -13.83 13.65 2.21
C ASN A 71 -13.03 13.62 0.90
N LEU A 72 -12.78 12.43 0.37
CA LEU A 72 -12.01 12.24 -0.86
C LEU A 72 -12.86 11.58 -1.94
N SER A 73 -12.85 12.18 -3.12
CA SER A 73 -13.38 11.57 -4.32
C SER A 73 -12.26 10.82 -5.03
N SER A 74 -12.45 9.53 -5.30
CA SER A 74 -11.49 8.65 -6.00
C SER A 74 -11.08 9.19 -7.37
N ARG A 75 -12.02 9.87 -8.04
CA ARG A 75 -11.88 10.38 -9.40
C ARG A 75 -10.76 11.43 -9.53
N ASP A 76 -10.54 12.24 -8.50
CA ASP A 76 -9.51 13.27 -8.52
C ASP A 76 -8.10 12.68 -8.42
N LEU A 77 -7.93 11.59 -7.66
CA LEU A 77 -6.63 10.92 -7.50
C LEU A 77 -6.23 10.05 -8.69
N GLU A 78 -7.17 9.33 -9.29
CA GLU A 78 -6.89 8.58 -10.54
C GLU A 78 -6.38 9.51 -11.65
N SER A 79 -6.85 10.76 -11.67
CA SER A 79 -6.37 11.78 -12.60
C SER A 79 -4.93 12.24 -12.32
N ASN A 80 -4.48 12.19 -11.06
CA ASN A 80 -3.15 12.63 -10.65
C ASN A 80 -2.06 11.59 -10.92
N PHE A 81 -2.38 10.29 -10.79
CA PHE A 81 -1.44 9.18 -10.95
C PHE A 81 -1.99 8.04 -11.82
N PRO A 82 -2.27 8.28 -13.10
CA PRO A 82 -2.90 7.30 -13.99
C PRO A 82 -2.07 6.02 -14.20
N ALA A 83 -0.74 6.07 -14.06
CA ALA A 83 0.15 4.92 -14.22
C ALA A 83 0.45 4.17 -12.91
N LEU A 84 -0.17 4.53 -11.78
CA LEU A 84 0.17 3.97 -10.48
C LEU A 84 -0.18 2.48 -10.41
N GLN A 85 0.84 1.66 -10.16
CA GLN A 85 0.71 0.21 -10.04
C GLN A 85 1.02 -0.29 -8.63
N HIS A 86 1.96 0.37 -7.93
CA HIS A 86 2.46 -0.09 -6.64
C HIS A 86 2.24 0.94 -5.55
N LEU A 87 1.47 0.57 -4.52
CA LEU A 87 1.30 1.35 -3.31
C LEU A 87 2.08 0.74 -2.15
N ILE A 88 2.87 1.55 -1.45
CA ILE A 88 3.61 1.18 -0.24
C ILE A 88 3.05 2.00 0.92
N LEU A 89 2.50 1.31 1.92
CA LEU A 89 2.02 1.90 3.17
C LEU A 89 3.11 1.70 4.23
N GLY A 90 3.89 2.75 4.47
CA GLY A 90 5.07 2.76 5.34
C GLY A 90 4.79 3.11 6.80
N ASN A 91 5.69 2.67 7.69
CA ASN A 91 5.74 3.02 9.12
C ASN A 91 4.40 2.89 9.85
N ILE A 92 3.74 1.74 9.69
CA ILE A 92 2.45 1.47 10.35
C ILE A 92 2.73 1.11 11.83
N THR A 93 2.41 2.04 12.75
CA THR A 93 2.77 1.99 14.18
C THR A 93 1.64 1.51 15.10
N LYS A 94 0.55 2.27 15.21
CA LYS A 94 -0.51 2.10 16.24
C LYS A 94 -1.90 1.88 15.65
N LYS A 95 -2.31 2.71 14.70
CA LYS A 95 -3.55 2.56 13.94
C LYS A 95 -3.19 2.09 12.55
N ALA A 96 -3.77 0.97 12.13
CA ALA A 96 -3.67 0.56 10.74
C ALA A 96 -4.30 1.66 9.87
N PRO A 97 -3.75 1.93 8.67
CA PRO A 97 -4.44 2.79 7.71
C PRO A 97 -5.85 2.24 7.48
N ASP A 98 -6.83 3.12 7.33
CA ASP A 98 -8.15 2.68 6.89
C ASP A 98 -8.02 2.18 5.44
N LEU A 99 -7.97 0.86 5.30
CA LEU A 99 -7.78 0.20 4.01
C LEU A 99 -8.99 0.39 3.11
N GLU A 100 -10.18 0.63 3.67
CA GLU A 100 -11.38 0.93 2.89
C GLU A 100 -11.19 2.27 2.16
N MET A 101 -10.88 3.34 2.89
CA MET A 101 -10.51 4.62 2.28
C MET A 101 -9.37 4.48 1.27
N VAL A 102 -8.29 3.75 1.59
CA VAL A 102 -7.16 3.55 0.66
C VAL A 102 -7.60 2.83 -0.61
N SER A 103 -8.52 1.88 -0.51
CA SER A 103 -9.07 1.16 -1.68
C SER A 103 -9.87 2.07 -2.59
N HIS A 104 -10.54 3.08 -2.03
CA HIS A 104 -11.24 4.11 -2.79
C HIS A 104 -10.28 5.13 -3.41
N MET A 105 -9.20 5.49 -2.71
CA MET A 105 -8.21 6.45 -3.24
C MET A 105 -7.38 5.87 -4.39
N PHE A 106 -7.03 4.58 -4.31
CA PHE A 106 -6.15 3.92 -5.27
C PHE A 106 -6.74 2.58 -5.73
N PRO A 107 -7.87 2.58 -6.46
CA PRO A 107 -8.55 1.34 -6.85
C PRO A 107 -7.79 0.55 -7.91
N GLY A 108 -6.97 1.22 -8.73
CA GLY A 108 -6.28 0.65 -9.89
C GLY A 108 -4.95 -0.05 -9.60
N ILE A 109 -4.52 -0.16 -8.34
CA ILE A 109 -3.21 -0.73 -8.00
C ILE A 109 -3.13 -2.23 -8.30
N GLU A 110 -1.95 -2.67 -8.72
CA GLU A 110 -1.62 -4.07 -9.01
C GLU A 110 -0.85 -4.71 -7.85
N ARG A 111 -0.21 -3.87 -7.04
CA ARG A 111 0.63 -4.27 -5.92
C ARG A 111 0.43 -3.39 -4.70
N LEU A 112 0.27 -4.03 -3.55
CA LEU A 112 0.23 -3.40 -2.24
C LEU A 112 1.38 -3.92 -1.36
N THR A 113 2.17 -3.02 -0.77
CA THR A 113 3.14 -3.36 0.26
C THR A 113 2.79 -2.64 1.55
N CYS A 114 2.56 -3.38 2.63
CA CYS A 114 2.39 -2.82 3.98
C CYS A 114 3.66 -3.02 4.78
N GLN A 115 4.30 -1.94 5.20
CA GLN A 115 5.50 -1.97 6.02
C GLN A 115 5.16 -1.59 7.47
N MET A 116 5.15 -2.60 8.33
CA MET A 116 4.98 -2.45 9.77
C MET A 116 6.25 -1.95 10.42
N SER A 117 6.11 -1.10 11.45
CA SER A 117 7.23 -0.70 12.29
C SER A 117 7.81 -1.92 13.03
N PRO A 118 9.12 -1.92 13.37
CA PRO A 118 9.74 -3.02 14.09
C PRO A 118 8.99 -3.39 15.38
N GLY A 119 8.82 -4.69 15.63
CA GLY A 119 8.12 -5.20 16.83
C GLY A 119 6.58 -5.15 16.74
N LYS A 120 6.02 -4.94 15.55
CA LYS A 120 4.57 -4.97 15.32
C LYS A 120 4.12 -6.25 14.63
N ASN A 121 2.92 -6.68 15.03
CA ASN A 121 2.31 -7.92 14.61
C ASN A 121 2.04 -7.96 13.09
N PHE A 122 2.06 -9.17 12.57
CA PHE A 122 1.78 -9.45 11.16
C PHE A 122 0.31 -9.10 10.82
N PHE A 123 0.10 -8.35 9.73
CA PHE A 123 -1.17 -7.69 9.40
C PHE A 123 -1.68 -8.07 7.99
N ILE A 124 -1.97 -9.34 7.75
CA ILE A 124 -2.58 -9.76 6.47
C ILE A 124 -4.10 -9.86 6.53
N GLY A 125 -4.65 -10.29 7.67
CA GLY A 125 -6.09 -10.58 7.82
C GLY A 125 -6.99 -9.40 7.42
N PRO A 126 -6.73 -8.18 7.91
CA PRO A 126 -7.51 -6.99 7.55
C PRO A 126 -7.38 -6.59 6.08
N ILE A 127 -6.23 -6.83 5.44
CA ILE A 127 -6.04 -6.57 4.00
C ILE A 127 -6.99 -7.45 3.20
N LEU A 128 -7.04 -8.75 3.51
CA LEU A 128 -7.93 -9.67 2.78
C LEU A 128 -9.40 -9.42 3.08
N ALA A 129 -9.73 -9.01 4.31
CA ALA A 129 -11.09 -8.60 4.66
C ALA A 129 -11.53 -7.33 3.91
N THR A 130 -10.59 -6.44 3.57
CA THR A 130 -10.91 -5.25 2.77
C THR A 130 -11.17 -5.62 1.32
N ILE A 131 -10.41 -6.55 0.75
CA ILE A 131 -10.61 -7.06 -0.62
C ILE A 131 -12.01 -7.71 -0.74
N ASP A 132 -12.35 -8.53 0.25
CA ASP A 132 -13.58 -9.30 0.30
C ASP A 132 -14.73 -8.47 0.89
N THR A 133 -15.37 -7.65 0.06
CA THR A 133 -16.55 -6.83 0.45
C THR A 133 -17.85 -7.62 0.46
N THR A 134 -17.82 -8.94 0.30
CA THR A 134 -19.05 -9.76 0.30
C THR A 134 -19.86 -9.59 1.58
N SER A 135 -19.22 -9.18 2.68
CA SER A 135 -19.89 -8.79 3.93
C SER A 135 -20.63 -7.44 3.89
N SER A 136 -20.30 -6.55 2.96
CA SER A 136 -20.87 -5.20 2.83
C SER A 136 -22.07 -5.11 1.88
N GLY A 137 -22.44 -6.22 1.23
CA GLY A 137 -23.66 -6.33 0.42
C GLY A 137 -23.59 -5.70 -0.98
N ASP A 138 -22.47 -5.10 -1.38
CA ASP A 138 -22.28 -4.52 -2.72
C ASP A 138 -21.83 -5.55 -3.79
N GLY A 139 -21.38 -6.73 -3.36
CA GLY A 139 -20.89 -7.81 -4.22
C GLY A 139 -19.65 -7.46 -5.05
N SER A 140 -18.99 -6.32 -4.78
CA SER A 140 -17.92 -5.78 -5.62
C SER A 140 -16.56 -5.89 -4.94
N LEU A 141 -15.72 -6.81 -5.41
CA LEU A 141 -14.34 -6.93 -4.96
C LEU A 141 -13.57 -5.61 -5.07
N ARG A 142 -12.90 -5.21 -3.97
CA ARG A 142 -12.00 -4.06 -3.96
C ARG A 142 -10.65 -4.42 -4.57
N TRP A 143 -9.98 -3.41 -5.13
CA TRP A 143 -8.72 -3.56 -5.86
C TRP A 143 -8.77 -4.64 -6.96
N PRO A 144 -9.60 -4.46 -8.00
CA PRO A 144 -9.84 -5.47 -9.02
C PRO A 144 -8.60 -5.89 -9.83
N LYS A 145 -7.48 -5.16 -9.74
CA LYS A 145 -6.21 -5.48 -10.40
C LYS A 145 -5.12 -5.99 -9.46
N LEU A 146 -5.38 -6.01 -8.14
CA LEU A 146 -4.37 -6.33 -7.14
C LEU A 146 -4.01 -7.81 -7.17
N HIS A 147 -2.81 -8.10 -7.66
CA HIS A 147 -2.34 -9.46 -7.82
C HIS A 147 -1.18 -9.81 -6.86
N THR A 148 -0.55 -8.81 -6.24
CA THR A 148 0.57 -8.97 -5.30
C THR A 148 0.34 -8.21 -4.01
N VAL A 149 0.40 -8.90 -2.87
CA VAL A 149 0.39 -8.29 -1.53
C VAL A 149 1.69 -8.63 -0.81
N ALA A 150 2.39 -7.63 -0.30
CA ALA A 150 3.58 -7.77 0.52
C ALA A 150 3.31 -7.19 1.91
N VAL A 151 3.67 -7.92 2.97
CA VAL A 151 3.47 -7.44 4.35
C VAL A 151 4.75 -7.68 5.14
N SER A 152 5.33 -6.62 5.71
CA SER A 152 6.35 -6.76 6.74
C SER A 152 5.69 -6.89 8.11
N GLY A 153 6.31 -7.61 9.03
CA GLY A 153 5.80 -7.76 10.39
C GLY A 153 6.41 -8.98 11.08
N SER A 154 6.38 -9.00 12.40
CA SER A 154 6.86 -10.12 13.18
C SER A 154 5.99 -10.30 14.43
N GLY A 155 5.79 -11.53 14.86
CA GLY A 155 5.31 -11.81 16.22
C GLY A 155 4.06 -12.67 16.32
N THR A 156 3.18 -12.70 15.31
CA THR A 156 2.02 -13.60 15.31
C THR A 156 2.23 -14.77 14.36
N PRO A 157 2.00 -16.02 14.84
CA PRO A 157 1.97 -17.18 13.96
C PRO A 157 0.97 -16.99 12.83
N LEU A 158 1.36 -17.39 11.61
CA LEU A 158 0.47 -17.35 10.46
C LEU A 158 -0.47 -18.57 10.51
N ASP A 159 -1.77 -18.30 10.57
CA ASP A 159 -2.79 -19.31 10.26
C ASP A 159 -2.89 -19.49 8.73
N ALA A 160 -2.04 -20.37 8.21
CA ALA A 160 -1.97 -20.66 6.79
C ALA A 160 -3.25 -21.33 6.25
N SER A 161 -4.00 -22.04 7.10
CA SER A 161 -5.26 -22.70 6.72
C SER A 161 -6.37 -21.67 6.51
N ALA A 162 -6.56 -20.75 7.47
CA ALA A 162 -7.52 -19.66 7.34
C ALA A 162 -7.15 -18.74 6.16
N LEU A 163 -5.86 -18.47 5.97
CA LEU A 163 -5.37 -17.69 4.85
C LEU A 163 -5.67 -18.36 3.51
N HIS A 164 -5.40 -19.67 3.39
CA HIS A 164 -5.70 -20.45 2.19
C HIS A 164 -7.19 -20.41 1.86
N TYR A 165 -8.06 -20.63 2.84
CA TYR A 165 -9.51 -20.61 2.66
C TYR A 165 -10.01 -19.25 2.15
N LYS A 166 -9.55 -18.14 2.75
CA LYS A 166 -9.93 -16.80 2.30
C LYS A 166 -9.49 -16.52 0.86
N ILE A 167 -8.26 -16.87 0.50
CA ILE A 167 -7.74 -16.64 -0.86
C ILE A 167 -8.49 -17.49 -1.89
N TYR A 168 -8.83 -18.72 -1.52
CA TYR A 168 -9.66 -19.58 -2.35
C TYR A 168 -11.01 -18.92 -2.66
N LEU A 169 -11.71 -18.40 -1.64
CA LEU A 169 -13.00 -17.71 -1.82
C LEU A 169 -12.87 -16.46 -2.71
N MET A 170 -11.86 -15.62 -2.48
CA MET A 170 -11.66 -14.43 -3.30
C MET A 170 -11.37 -14.78 -4.77
N ARG A 171 -10.62 -15.86 -5.03
CA ARG A 171 -10.34 -16.33 -6.40
C ARG A 171 -11.60 -16.88 -7.06
N ASP A 172 -12.42 -17.63 -6.32
CA ASP A 172 -13.71 -18.13 -6.82
C ASP A 172 -14.63 -16.97 -7.22
N ALA A 173 -14.57 -15.86 -6.48
CA ALA A 173 -15.22 -14.59 -6.82
C ALA A 173 -14.54 -13.80 -7.95
N GLY A 174 -13.45 -14.30 -8.55
CA GLY A 174 -12.76 -13.69 -9.69
C GLY A 174 -11.60 -12.75 -9.36
N HIS A 175 -11.17 -12.65 -8.10
CA HIS A 175 -10.07 -11.75 -7.71
C HIS A 175 -8.71 -12.24 -8.26
N PRO A 176 -7.85 -11.35 -8.82
CA PRO A 176 -6.59 -11.75 -9.47
C PRO A 176 -5.42 -12.02 -8.50
N LEU A 177 -5.69 -12.21 -7.21
CA LEU A 177 -4.63 -12.39 -6.21
C LEU A 177 -3.86 -13.69 -6.49
N ARG A 178 -2.55 -13.55 -6.73
CA ARG A 178 -1.67 -14.67 -7.11
C ARG A 178 -0.33 -14.69 -6.40
N LYS A 179 0.06 -13.61 -5.72
CA LYS A 179 1.33 -13.54 -5.00
C LYS A 179 1.21 -12.90 -3.62
N LEU A 180 1.80 -13.56 -2.63
CA LEU A 180 2.05 -13.05 -1.28
C LEU A 180 3.54 -13.00 -1.00
N LYS A 181 4.02 -11.86 -0.50
CA LYS A 181 5.40 -11.71 0.00
C LYS A 181 5.37 -11.53 1.51
N LEU A 182 5.78 -12.56 2.24
CA LEU A 182 5.69 -12.62 3.70
C LEU A 182 7.08 -12.79 4.33
N PRO A 183 7.30 -12.33 5.57
CA PRO A 183 8.60 -12.43 6.21
C PRO A 183 8.98 -13.89 6.46
N LYS A 184 10.22 -14.26 6.14
CA LYS A 184 10.79 -15.60 6.43
C LYS A 184 10.46 -16.15 7.81
N SER A 185 10.55 -15.33 8.86
CA SER A 185 10.26 -15.75 10.24
C SER A 185 8.83 -16.28 10.42
N VAL A 186 7.86 -15.64 9.76
CA VAL A 186 6.45 -16.05 9.76
C VAL A 186 6.26 -17.34 8.96
N LEU A 187 6.98 -17.50 7.84
CA LEU A 187 6.92 -18.70 7.01
C LEU A 187 7.52 -19.93 7.69
N VAL A 188 8.54 -19.76 8.53
CA VAL A 188 9.19 -20.85 9.29
C VAL A 188 8.31 -21.32 10.45
N GLN A 189 7.55 -20.43 11.07
CA GLN A 189 6.67 -20.75 12.20
C GLN A 189 5.33 -21.37 11.78
N ALA A 190 4.95 -21.25 10.51
CA ALA A 190 3.67 -21.74 10.01
C ALA A 190 3.66 -23.28 9.86
N ASP A 191 2.48 -23.88 10.03
CA ASP A 191 2.29 -25.32 9.82
C ASP A 191 2.67 -25.72 8.38
N THR A 192 3.57 -26.70 8.26
CA THR A 192 4.17 -27.09 6.97
C THR A 192 3.14 -27.66 5.99
N LYS A 193 2.14 -28.39 6.48
CA LYS A 193 1.08 -28.97 5.66
C LYS A 193 0.12 -27.88 5.16
N ALA A 194 -0.32 -26.99 6.05
CA ALA A 194 -1.17 -25.85 5.71
C ALA A 194 -0.47 -24.90 4.73
N MET A 195 0.83 -24.65 4.92
CA MET A 195 1.65 -23.89 3.96
C MET A 195 1.75 -24.56 2.59
N GLY A 196 1.76 -25.90 2.54
CA GLY A 196 1.69 -26.68 1.31
C GLY A 196 0.43 -26.34 0.51
N TYR A 197 -0.74 -26.38 1.15
CA TYR A 197 -2.01 -25.99 0.52
C TYR A 197 -2.05 -24.51 0.13
N LEU A 198 -1.54 -23.62 0.98
CA LEU A 198 -1.48 -22.19 0.62
C LEU A 198 -0.70 -21.97 -0.68
N ARG A 199 0.43 -22.68 -0.85
CA ARG A 199 1.28 -22.59 -2.05
C ARG A 199 0.66 -23.18 -3.31
N THR A 200 -0.34 -24.06 -3.22
CA THR A 200 -1.06 -24.51 -4.42
C THR A 200 -2.01 -23.45 -4.94
N THR A 201 -2.47 -22.55 -4.05
CA THR A 201 -3.40 -21.49 -4.41
C THR A 201 -2.67 -20.20 -4.76
N VAL A 202 -1.63 -19.80 -4.02
CA VAL A 202 -0.93 -18.52 -4.22
C VAL A 202 0.59 -18.70 -4.17
N ALA A 203 1.33 -17.96 -4.99
CA ALA A 203 2.78 -17.91 -4.87
C ALA A 203 3.15 -17.23 -3.53
N VAL A 204 3.92 -17.90 -2.69
CA VAL A 204 4.40 -17.35 -1.42
C VAL A 204 5.91 -17.16 -1.49
N GLU A 205 6.34 -15.92 -1.45
CA GLU A 205 7.74 -15.49 -1.52
C GLU A 205 8.18 -14.79 -0.23
N ASP A 206 9.49 -14.67 -0.04
CA ASP A 206 10.05 -13.87 1.06
C ASP A 206 9.75 -12.37 0.85
N PHE A 207 9.59 -11.65 1.96
CA PHE A 207 9.30 -10.23 1.92
C PHE A 207 10.49 -9.43 1.34
N SER A 208 10.20 -8.61 0.35
CA SER A 208 11.11 -7.61 -0.20
C SER A 208 10.33 -6.32 -0.47
N LEU A 209 10.90 -5.17 -0.08
CA LEU A 209 10.23 -3.87 -0.21
C LEU A 209 10.06 -3.44 -1.69
N ASP A 210 10.90 -3.98 -2.59
CA ASP A 210 10.94 -3.65 -4.04
C ASP A 210 10.81 -2.15 -4.31
N TRP A 211 11.49 -1.34 -3.50
CA TRP A 211 11.62 0.11 -3.64
C TRP A 211 13.03 0.42 -4.11
N PRO A 212 13.23 1.27 -5.13
CA PRO A 212 14.56 1.72 -5.48
C PRO A 212 15.13 2.55 -4.32
N THR A 213 16.32 2.22 -3.86
CA THR A 213 17.02 2.97 -2.81
C THR A 213 18.18 3.75 -3.43
N PRO A 214 17.92 4.79 -4.26
CA PRO A 214 18.99 5.52 -4.94
C PRO A 214 19.88 6.31 -3.98
N PHE A 215 19.39 6.56 -2.75
CA PHE A 215 20.10 7.27 -1.69
C PHE A 215 20.78 6.33 -0.68
N ALA A 216 20.74 5.01 -0.89
CA ALA A 216 21.45 4.07 -0.02
C ALA A 216 22.96 4.33 -0.09
N GLY A 217 23.55 4.75 1.04
CA GLY A 217 24.98 5.08 1.15
C GLY A 217 25.28 6.58 1.27
N LEU A 218 24.29 7.46 1.18
CA LEU A 218 24.44 8.87 1.55
C LEU A 218 24.26 9.01 3.07
N HIS A 219 25.30 8.64 3.82
CA HIS A 219 25.41 9.06 5.22
C HIS A 219 26.00 10.47 5.23
N GLY A 220 25.19 11.45 5.64
CA GLY A 220 25.66 12.78 6.04
C GLY A 220 26.15 12.78 7.47
#